data_AF-A0A545UIV8-F1
#
_entry.id   AF-A0A545UIV8-F1
#
_cell.length_a   1.000
_cell.length_b   1.000
_cell.length_c   1.000
_cell.angle_alpha   90.00
_cell.angle_beta   90.00
_cell.angle_gamma   90.00
#
_symmetry.space_group_name_H-M   'P 1'
#
loop_
_entity.id
_entity.type
_entity.pdbx_description
1 polymer ?
#
loop_
_entity_poly.entity_id
_entity_poly.type
_entity_poly.pdbx_seq_one_letter_code
_entity_poly.pdbx_strand_id
1 'polypeptide(L)' 'MKRESQTSLEQLKQLEKKLNQCQKEIRELIQLRQPLAVVQRSLINIKLSGLNDYENYRLNTILNSMSYSERTNTPVN' A
#
# COMPACT_ATOMS: atom_id res chain seq x y z
N MET A 1 -5.91 -4.27 48.32
CA MET A 1 -5.32 -5.10 47.24
C MET A 1 -6.33 -5.63 46.20
N LYS A 2 -7.44 -6.32 46.52
CA LYS A 2 -8.37 -6.82 45.46
C LYS A 2 -9.12 -5.73 44.67
N ARG A 3 -9.46 -4.60 45.29
CA ARG A 3 -10.21 -3.51 44.63
C ARG A 3 -9.35 -2.74 43.62
N GLU A 4 -8.09 -2.47 43.95
CA GLU A 4 -7.15 -1.74 43.09
C GLU A 4 -6.87 -2.50 41.77
N SER A 5 -6.77 -3.83 41.85
CA SER A 5 -6.59 -4.69 40.67
C SER A 5 -7.80 -4.68 39.73
N GLN A 6 -9.03 -4.58 40.27
CA GLN A 6 -10.23 -4.43 39.45
C GLN A 6 -10.29 -3.07 38.76
N THR A 7 -9.89 -1.99 39.44
CA THR A 7 -9.82 -0.65 38.84
C THR A 7 -8.76 -0.58 37.74
N SER A 8 -7.60 -1.18 37.95
CA SER A 8 -6.54 -1.23 36.93
C SER A 8 -6.94 -2.02 35.69
N LEU A 9 -7.68 -3.13 35.85
CA LEU A 9 -8.19 -3.91 34.73
C LEU A 9 -9.23 -3.13 33.91
N GLU A 10 -10.12 -2.40 34.59
CA GLU A 10 -11.14 -1.58 33.93
C GLU A 10 -10.49 -0.42 33.14
N GLN A 11 -9.46 0.21 33.73
CA GLN A 11 -8.66 1.24 33.06
C GLN A 11 -7.92 0.70 31.83
N LEU A 12 -7.36 -0.52 31.91
CA LEU A 12 -6.69 -1.17 30.79
C LEU A 12 -7.64 -1.41 29.62
N LYS A 13 -8.84 -1.93 29.89
CA LYS A 13 -9.89 -2.13 28.87
C LYS A 13 -10.31 -0.83 28.20
N GLN A 14 -10.44 0.25 28.98
CA GLN A 14 -10.77 1.57 28.43
C GLN A 14 -9.65 2.11 27.53
N LEU A 15 -8.38 1.89 27.90
CA LEU A 15 -7.23 2.24 27.08
C LEU A 15 -7.17 1.46 25.77
N GLU A 16 -7.37 0.13 25.81
CA GLU A 16 -7.47 -0.70 24.60
C GLU A 16 -8.57 -0.21 23.66
N LYS A 17 -9.75 0.12 24.20
CA LYS A 17 -10.86 0.63 23.39
C LYS A 17 -10.50 1.95 22.71
N LYS A 18 -9.88 2.88 23.43
CA LYS A 18 -9.42 4.17 22.88
C LYS A 18 -8.33 3.98 21.82
N LEU A 19 -7.41 3.04 22.05
CA LEU A 19 -6.33 2.75 21.12
C LEU A 19 -6.86 2.15 19.82
N ASN A 20 -7.79 1.20 19.90
CA ASN A 20 -8.46 0.64 18.72
C ASN A 20 -9.23 1.70 17.93
N GLN A 21 -9.92 2.61 18.61
CA GLN A 21 -10.63 3.71 17.96
C GLN A 21 -9.66 4.65 17.22
N CYS A 22 -8.55 5.04 17.86
CA CYS A 22 -7.53 5.88 17.26
C CYS A 22 -6.87 5.19 16.04
N GLN A 23 -6.57 3.90 16.14
CA GLN A 23 -6.05 3.12 15.01
C GLN A 23 -7.03 3.06 13.84
N LYS A 24 -8.33 2.98 14.10
CA LYS A 24 -9.36 3.00 13.05
C LYS A 24 -9.41 4.36 12.35
N GLU A 25 -9.43 5.45 13.10
CA GLU A 25 -9.43 6.81 12.56
C GLU A 25 -8.18 7.10 11.72
N ILE A 26 -6.99 6.65 12.19
CA ILE A 26 -5.75 6.77 11.42
C ILE A 26 -5.85 5.99 10.10
N ARG A 27 -6.41 4.76 10.10
CA ARG A 27 -6.59 3.99 8.86
C ARG A 27 -7.54 4.68 7.89
N GLU A 28 -8.65 5.23 8.38
CA GLU A 28 -9.61 5.98 7.56
C GLU A 28 -8.96 7.25 6.98
N LEU A 29 -8.18 7.99 7.76
CA LEU A 29 -7.44 9.15 7.29
C LEU A 29 -6.37 8.79 6.24
N ILE A 30 -5.67 7.66 6.42
CA ILE A 30 -4.71 7.16 5.43
C ILE A 30 -5.42 6.75 4.13
N GLN A 31 -6.56 6.06 4.22
CA GLN A 31 -7.35 5.68 3.05
C GLN A 31 -7.95 6.88 2.32
N LEU A 32 -8.40 7.91 3.05
CA LEU A 32 -8.91 9.15 2.46
C LEU A 32 -7.80 9.98 1.80
N ARG A 33 -6.57 9.91 2.32
CA ARG A 33 -5.40 10.62 1.77
C ARG A 33 -4.62 9.84 0.73
N GLN A 34 -4.83 8.54 0.61
CA GLN A 34 -4.42 7.79 -0.56
C GLN A 34 -5.52 7.98 -1.61
N PRO A 35 -5.37 8.89 -2.58
CA PRO A 35 -6.06 8.62 -3.83
C PRO A 35 -5.66 7.19 -4.19
N LEU A 36 -6.64 6.38 -4.60
CA LEU A 36 -6.39 5.26 -5.49
C LEU A 36 -5.79 5.85 -6.78
N ALA A 37 -4.58 6.38 -6.68
CA ALA A 37 -3.68 6.50 -7.79
C ALA A 37 -3.32 5.05 -8.08
N VAL A 38 -4.26 4.37 -8.74
CA VAL A 38 -3.91 3.50 -9.84
C VAL A 38 -3.10 4.44 -10.75
N VAL A 39 -1.82 4.59 -10.43
CA VAL A 39 -0.86 5.19 -11.33
C VAL A 39 -0.83 4.19 -12.46
N GLN A 40 -1.75 4.39 -13.40
CA GLN A 40 -1.74 3.73 -14.68
C GLN A 40 -0.45 4.25 -15.31
N ARG A 41 0.68 3.62 -14.96
CA ARG A 41 1.98 3.96 -15.52
C ARG A 41 1.83 3.75 -17.00
N SER A 42 1.69 4.86 -17.74
CA SER A 42 1.66 4.86 -19.19
C SER A 42 2.89 4.10 -19.67
N LEU A 43 2.67 3.13 -20.56
CA LEU A 43 3.77 2.33 -21.09
C LEU A 43 4.78 3.26 -21.76
N ILE A 44 6.04 3.12 -21.38
CA ILE A 44 7.13 3.86 -21.98
C ILE A 44 7.33 3.30 -23.39
N ASN A 45 7.31 4.18 -24.39
CA ASN A 45 7.58 3.82 -25.78
C ASN A 45 8.67 4.76 -26.34
N ILE A 46 9.90 4.26 -26.36
CA ILE A 46 11.10 4.97 -26.83
C ILE A 46 11.59 4.30 -28.11
N LYS A 47 11.95 5.11 -29.11
CA LYS A 47 12.66 4.67 -30.31
C LYS A 47 13.98 5.41 -30.43
N LEU A 48 15.10 4.70 -30.29
CA LEU A 48 16.45 5.22 -30.43
C LEU A 48 16.95 4.96 -31.84
N SER A 49 17.48 5.99 -32.49
CA SER A 49 17.98 5.94 -33.89
C SER A 49 19.20 5.04 -34.09
N GLY A 50 19.92 4.70 -33.01
CA GLY A 50 21.06 3.78 -33.04
C GLY A 50 20.70 2.32 -32.75
N LEU A 51 19.43 2.00 -32.52
CA LEU A 51 18.95 0.65 -32.25
C LEU A 51 18.04 0.17 -33.39
N ASN A 52 18.12 -1.11 -33.71
CA ASN A 52 17.15 -1.72 -34.61
C ASN A 52 15.77 -1.89 -33.93
N ASP A 53 14.75 -2.27 -34.70
CA ASP A 53 13.39 -2.37 -34.17
C ASP A 53 13.25 -3.45 -33.06
N TYR A 54 14.00 -4.54 -33.15
CA TYR A 54 14.00 -5.59 -32.12
C TYR A 54 14.67 -5.14 -30.81
N GLU A 55 15.78 -4.40 -30.90
CA GLU A 55 16.47 -3.83 -29.74
C GLU A 55 15.63 -2.78 -29.04
N ASN A 56 14.96 -1.91 -29.80
CA ASN A 56 13.98 -0.96 -29.26
C ASN A 56 12.80 -1.69 -28.59
N TYR A 57 12.29 -2.77 -29.20
CA TYR A 57 11.23 -3.60 -28.60
C TYR A 57 11.69 -4.20 -27.25
N ARG A 58 12.89 -4.78 -27.21
CA ARG A 58 13.46 -5.34 -25.96
C ARG A 58 13.66 -4.27 -24.89
N LEU A 59 14.15 -3.09 -25.25
CA LEU A 59 14.32 -1.96 -24.33
C LEU A 59 12.98 -1.54 -23.72
N ASN A 60 11.96 -1.32 -24.55
CA ASN A 60 10.62 -0.99 -24.07
C ASN A 60 10.03 -2.11 -23.21
N THR A 61 10.30 -3.37 -23.53
CA THR A 61 9.87 -4.52 -22.72
C THR A 61 10.49 -4.47 -21.31
N ILE A 62 11.79 -4.19 -21.21
CA ILE A 62 12.51 -4.07 -19.92
C ILE A 62 12.01 -2.86 -19.11
N LEU A 63 11.83 -1.72 -19.76
CA LEU A 63 11.34 -0.51 -19.09
C LEU A 63 9.92 -0.67 -18.54
N ASN A 64 9.10 -1.47 -19.22
CA ASN A 64 7.73 -1.74 -18.83
C ASN A 64 7.56 -3.00 -17.95
N SER A 65 8.58 -3.86 -17.81
CA SER A 65 8.47 -5.10 -17.03
C SER A 65 8.34 -4.85 -15.53
N MET A 66 8.86 -3.73 -15.01
CA MET A 66 8.69 -3.32 -13.61
C MET A 66 7.26 -2.88 -13.26
N SER A 67 6.40 -2.64 -14.26
CA SER A 67 5.01 -2.23 -14.05
C SER A 67 4.05 -3.40 -13.79
N TYR A 68 4.51 -4.65 -13.95
CA TYR A 68 3.68 -5.86 -13.76
C TYR A 68 3.87 -6.55 -12.40
N SER A 69 4.93 -6.23 -11.65
CA SER A 69 5.30 -6.93 -10.40
C SER A 69 4.61 -6.41 -9.13
N GLU A 70 3.75 -5.40 -9.18
CA GLU A 70 3.04 -4.88 -7.99
C GLU A 70 1.60 -5.40 -7.81
N ARG A 71 1.11 -6.33 -8.65
CA ARG A 71 -0.29 -6.84 -8.57
C ARG A 71 -0.50 -8.19 -7.89
N THR A 72 0.53 -8.91 -7.45
CA THR A 72 0.33 -10.25 -6.84
C THR A 72 0.26 -10.26 -5.31
N ASN A 73 0.26 -9.11 -4.63
CA ASN A 73 0.07 -9.03 -3.18
C ASN A 73 -1.37 -8.66 -2.78
N THR A 74 -2.38 -9.14 -3.51
CA THR A 74 -3.74 -9.21 -2.97
C THR A 74 -3.94 -10.58 -2.32
N PRO A 75 -4.20 -10.67 -1.01
CA PRO A 75 -4.59 -11.92 -0.40
C PRO A 75 -5.93 -12.34 -1.01
N VAL A 76 -5.96 -13.53 -1.61
CA VAL A 76 -7.20 -14.18 -2.02
C VAL A 76 -7.92 -14.56 -0.73
N ASN A 77 -9.08 -13.94 -0.51
CA ASN A 77 -10.04 -14.30 0.52
C ASN A 77 -10.94 -15.42 -0.02
#